data_AF-A0A5N7ZDK6-F1
#
_entry.id   AF-A0A5N7ZDK6-F1
#
_cell.length_a   1.000
_cell.length_b   1.000
_cell.length_c   1.000
_cell.angle_alpha   90.00
_cell.angle_beta   90.00
_cell.angle_gamma   90.00
#
_symmetry.space_group_name_H-M   'P 1'
#
loop_
_entity.id
_entity.type
_entity.pdbx_description
1 polymer ?
#
loop_
_entity_poly.entity_id
_entity_poly.type
_entity_poly.pdbx_seq_one_letter_code
_entity_poly.pdbx_strand_id
1 'polypeptide(L)' 'MFKTKRDLVYIILAGIFIANAVVAELTGGKLIQIGPFIMSIGIIPWPVVFITTDLI' A
#
# COMPACT_ATOMS: atom_id res chain seq x y z
N MET A 1 -20.10 -13.02 -14.33
CA MET A 1 -18.63 -13.11 -14.17
C MET A 1 -18.13 -12.52 -12.84
N PHE A 2 -19.01 -12.20 -11.89
CA PHE A 2 -18.68 -12.01 -10.47
C PHE A 2 -19.69 -12.86 -9.71
N LYS A 3 -19.28 -14.05 -9.24
CA LYS A 3 -20.26 -15.05 -8.74
C LYS A 3 -20.58 -14.82 -7.27
N THR A 4 -19.71 -14.15 -6.51
CA THR A 4 -19.94 -13.87 -5.08
C THR A 4 -19.42 -12.51 -4.63
N LYS A 5 -20.00 -11.95 -3.57
CA LYS A 5 -19.58 -10.67 -2.96
C LYS A 5 -18.10 -10.66 -2.55
N ARG A 6 -17.53 -11.83 -2.25
CA ARG A 6 -16.11 -12.00 -1.90
C ARG A 6 -15.18 -11.69 -3.08
N ASP A 7 -15.54 -12.12 -4.29
CA ASP A 7 -14.73 -11.84 -5.49
C ASP A 7 -14.57 -10.34 -5.72
N LEU A 8 -15.63 -9.57 -5.47
CA LEU A 8 -15.62 -8.11 -5.61
C LEU A 8 -14.75 -7.44 -4.54
N VAL A 9 -14.79 -7.94 -3.29
CA VAL A 9 -13.92 -7.47 -2.21
C VAL A 9 -12.45 -7.73 -2.57
N TYR A 10 -12.10 -8.93 -3.04
CA TYR A 10 -10.72 -9.23 -3.42
C TYR A 10 -10.21 -8.39 -4.58
N ILE A 11 -11.06 -8.06 -5.56
CA ILE A 11 -10.67 -7.17 -6.66
C ILE A 11 -10.42 -5.74 -6.16
N ILE A 12 -11.26 -5.24 -5.24
CA ILE A 12 -11.06 -3.91 -4.65
C ILE A 12 -9.76 -3.89 -3.82
N LEU A 13 -9.52 -4.90 -2.99
CA LEU A 13 -8.30 -5.02 -2.19
C LEU A 13 -7.05 -5.12 -3.08
N ALA A 14 -7.10 -5.89 -4.16
CA ALA A 14 -6.01 -5.96 -5.14
C ALA A 14 -5.75 -4.59 -5.80
N GLY A 15 -6.79 -3.83 -6.12
CA GLY A 15 -6.65 -2.46 -6.63
C GLY A 15 -5.98 -1.52 -5.63
N ILE A 16 -6.35 -1.59 -4.35
CA ILE A 16 -5.74 -0.81 -3.26
C ILE A 16 -4.26 -1.19 -3.08
N PHE A 17 -3.95 -2.49 -3.13
CA PHE A 17 -2.57 -2.99 -3.03
C PHE A 17 -1.68 -2.42 -4.14
N ILE A 18 -2.12 -2.56 -5.41
CA ILE A 18 -1.36 -2.09 -6.57
C ILE A 18 -1.17 -0.57 -6.53
N ALA A 19 -2.23 0.19 -6.22
CA ALA A 19 -2.15 1.64 -6.14
C ALA A 19 -1.11 2.10 -5.12
N ASN A 20 -1.10 1.51 -3.92
CA ASN A 20 -0.12 1.85 -2.91
C ASN A 20 1.30 1.38 -3.27
N ALA A 21 1.48 0.23 -3.90
CA ALA A 21 2.80 -0.23 -4.37
C ALA A 21 3.40 0.76 -5.38
N VAL A 22 2.59 1.27 -6.31
CA VAL A 22 3.00 2.30 -7.27
C VAL A 22 3.34 3.61 -6.56
N VAL A 23 2.50 4.06 -5.62
CA VAL A 23 2.78 5.28 -4.83
C VAL A 23 4.07 5.13 -4.02
N ALA A 24 4.31 3.98 -3.41
CA ALA A 24 5.53 3.70 -2.66
C ALA A 24 6.78 3.76 -3.55
N GLU A 25 6.72 3.18 -4.75
CA GLU A 25 7.85 3.22 -5.71
C GLU A 25 8.12 4.64 -6.22
N LEU A 26 7.07 5.36 -6.62
CA LEU A 26 7.18 6.74 -7.13
C LEU A 26 7.69 7.72 -6.08
N THR A 27 7.32 7.49 -4.82
CA THR A 27 7.76 8.34 -3.71
C THR A 27 9.07 7.85 -3.08
N GLY A 28 9.43 6.57 -3.25
CA GLY A 28 10.56 5.90 -2.61
C GLY A 28 11.94 6.53 -2.85
N GLY A 29 12.12 7.24 -3.96
CA GLY A 29 13.34 8.01 -4.24
C GLY A 29 13.51 9.26 -3.37
N LYS A 30 12.49 9.67 -2.60
CA LYS A 30 12.56 10.83 -1.70
C LYS A 30 12.91 10.38 -0.29
N LEU A 31 13.94 11.01 0.27
CA LEU A 31 14.32 10.83 1.67
C LEU A 31 13.61 11.88 2.52
N ILE A 32 13.11 11.44 3.68
CA ILE A 32 12.60 12.31 4.74
C ILE A 32 13.44 12.12 5.99
N GLN A 33 13.55 13.18 6.77
CA GLN A 33 14.19 13.15 8.07
C GLN A 33 13.11 13.15 9.14
N ILE A 34 13.09 12.09 9.96
CA ILE A 34 12.23 11.99 11.14
C ILE A 34 13.14 11.95 12.36
N GLY A 35 13.24 13.10 13.06
CA GLY A 35 14.15 13.25 14.19
C GLY A 35 15.61 12.98 13.78
N PRO A 36 16.32 12.03 14.41
CA PRO A 36 17.69 11.68 14.06
C PRO A 36 17.81 10.69 12.89
N PHE A 37 16.70 10.20 12.34
CA PHE A 37 16.72 9.15 11.31
C PHE A 37 16.39 9.71 9.93
N ILE A 38 17.11 9.24 8.92
CA ILE A 38 16.80 9.47 7.50
C ILE A 38 16.18 8.20 6.95
N MET A 39 14.98 8.30 6.38
CA MET A 39 14.28 7.17 5.78
C MET A 39 13.66 7.54 4.44
N SER A 40 13.44 6.54 3.60
CA SER A 40 12.67 6.72 2.37
C SER A 40 11.21 6.98 2.71
N ILE A 41 10.59 7.98 2.07
CA ILE A 41 9.17 8.28 2.24
C ILE A 41 8.29 7.12 1.75
N GLY A 42 8.81 6.29 0.84
CA GLY A 42 8.14 5.11 0.31
C GLY A 42 7.94 4.01 1.36
N ILE A 43 8.50 4.15 2.57
CA ILE A 43 8.30 3.22 3.67
C ILE A 43 6.96 3.44 4.41
N ILE A 44 6.35 4.63 4.27
CA ILE A 44 5.10 5.03 4.96
C ILE A 44 3.85 4.32 4.41
N PRO A 45 3.69 4.12 3.09
CA PRO A 45 2.50 3.45 2.55
C PRO A 45 2.40 1.98 2.96
N TRP A 46 3.52 1.28 3.17
CA TRP A 46 3.53 -0.17 3.43
C TRP A 46 2.74 -0.59 4.67
N PRO A 47 2.91 0.00 5.87
CA PRO A 47 2.07 -0.33 7.04
C PRO A 47 0.57 -0.18 6.77
N VAL A 48 0.16 0.84 6.02
CA VAL A 48 -1.25 1.07 5.70
C VAL A 48 -1.78 -0.03 4.78
N VAL A 49 -1.01 -0.43 3.77
CA VAL A 49 -1.37 -1.54 2.87
C VAL A 49 -1.45 -2.84 3.64
N PHE A 50 -0.39 -3.21 4.37
CA PHE A 50 -0.34 -4.46 5.13
C PHE A 50 -1.54 -4.61 6.07
N ILE A 51 -1.92 -3.54 6.78
CA ILE A 51 -3.08 -3.60 7.68
C ILE A 51 -4.40 -3.75 6.91
N THR A 52 -4.51 -3.15 5.73
CA THR A 52 -5.78 -3.10 4.98
C THR A 52 -5.98 -4.27 4.03
N THR A 53 -4.91 -4.86 3.48
CA THR A 53 -5.01 -5.92 2.49
C THR A 53 -4.72 -7.31 3.04
N ASP A 54 -3.88 -7.44 4.07
CA ASP A 54 -3.39 -8.74 4.52
C ASP A 54 -4.18 -9.27 5.74
N LEU A 55 -4.91 -8.40 6.45
CA LEU A 55 -5.78 -8.77 7.59
C LEU A 55 -7.21 -9.16 7.19
N ILE A 56 -7.63 -8.89 5.94
CA ILE A 56 -9.01 -9.07 5.44
C ILE A 56 -9.09 -10.32 4.56
#